data_AF-A0A8S0U1Q1-F1
#
_entry.id   AF-A0A8S0U1Q1-F1
#
_cell.length_a   1.000
_cell.length_b   1.000
_cell.length_c   1.000
_cell.angle_alpha   90.00
_cell.angle_beta   90.00
_cell.angle_gamma   90.00
#
_symmetry.space_group_name_H-M   'P 1'
#
loop_
_entity.id
_entity.type
_entity.pdbx_description
1 polymer ?
#
loop_
_entity_poly.entity_id
_entity_poly.type
_entity_poly.pdbx_seq_one_letter_code
_entity_poly.pdbx_strand_id
1 'polypeptide(L)'
;MAPTVPYMIASGNHERDWPGTGSFYETTHSGGECGVPAETMFYVPAENRAKFCGKSLHLFAIGTVFYTEHDWREGSEQHNFIEHCLASAERQKQPWLIFAAHRVLGYSSYNWYGLEGSFEEPMGR
;
A
#
# COMPACT_ATOMS: atom_id res chain seq x y z
N MET A 1 2.29 -24.40 -10.71
CA MET A 1 3.68 -24.27 -10.18
C MET A 1 3.61 -23.42 -8.94
N ALA A 2 4.27 -23.81 -7.85
CA ALA A 2 4.50 -22.93 -6.72
C ALA A 2 5.70 -22.02 -7.04
N PRO A 3 5.68 -20.74 -6.63
CA PRO A 3 6.81 -19.84 -6.86
C PRO A 3 8.06 -20.37 -6.13
N THR A 4 9.23 -20.24 -6.76
CA THR A 4 10.51 -20.68 -6.19
C THR A 4 11.09 -19.71 -5.16
N VAL A 5 10.48 -18.52 -5.03
CA VAL A 5 10.81 -17.46 -4.06
C VAL A 5 9.53 -16.80 -3.54
N PRO A 6 9.52 -16.18 -2.35
CA PRO A 6 8.36 -15.42 -1.87
C PRO A 6 7.96 -14.31 -2.85
N TYR A 7 6.67 -14.18 -3.10
CA TYR A 7 6.11 -13.14 -3.97
C TYR A 7 5.20 -12.24 -3.14
N MET A 8 5.70 -11.06 -2.78
CA MET A 8 4.97 -10.07 -1.99
C MET A 8 4.18 -9.15 -2.92
N ILE A 9 2.91 -8.90 -2.60
CA ILE A 9 2.03 -8.03 -3.37
C ILE A 9 1.60 -6.79 -2.58
N ALA A 10 1.19 -5.76 -3.30
CA ALA A 10 0.41 -4.63 -2.84
C ALA A 10 -0.96 -4.66 -3.53
N SER A 11 -1.96 -4.01 -2.95
CA SER A 11 -3.27 -3.79 -3.57
C SER A 11 -3.35 -2.35 -4.05
N GLY A 12 -3.76 -2.18 -5.29
CA GLY A 12 -4.01 -0.92 -5.93
C GLY A 12 -5.48 -0.70 -6.26
N ASN A 13 -5.74 0.34 -7.04
CA ASN A 13 -7.09 0.74 -7.41
C ASN A 13 -7.88 -0.36 -8.13
N HIS A 14 -7.21 -1.16 -8.98
CA HIS A 14 -7.85 -2.28 -9.69
C HIS A 14 -8.19 -3.47 -8.79
N GLU A 15 -7.57 -3.55 -7.62
CA GLU A 15 -7.90 -4.60 -6.65
C GLU A 15 -9.00 -4.11 -5.71
N ARG A 16 -8.98 -2.83 -5.29
CA ARG A 16 -9.77 -2.37 -4.14
C ARG A 16 -10.87 -1.35 -4.42
N ASP A 17 -10.74 -0.45 -5.39
CA ASP A 17 -11.66 0.69 -5.50
C ASP A 17 -13.07 0.27 -5.92
N TRP A 18 -14.04 0.52 -5.04
CA TRP A 18 -15.46 0.41 -5.35
C TRP A 18 -16.31 1.31 -4.47
N PRO A 19 -17.32 2.01 -5.01
CA PRO A 19 -18.11 2.95 -4.20
C PRO A 19 -18.85 2.28 -3.05
N GLY A 20 -18.89 2.94 -1.88
CA GLY A 20 -19.62 2.48 -0.70
C GLY A 20 -19.01 1.27 0.01
N THR A 21 -17.74 0.95 -0.28
CA THR A 21 -17.03 -0.19 0.33
C THR A 21 -15.98 0.24 1.34
N GLY A 22 -15.83 1.54 1.60
CA GLY A 22 -14.82 2.08 2.51
C GLY A 22 -13.42 2.20 1.90
N SER A 23 -13.28 2.12 0.56
CA SER A 23 -12.05 2.58 -0.10
C SER A 23 -11.96 4.09 0.01
N PHE A 24 -10.75 4.62 0.15
CA PHE A 24 -10.52 6.07 0.17
C PHE A 24 -10.84 6.71 -1.18
N TYR A 25 -10.62 5.96 -2.26
CA TYR A 25 -11.03 6.32 -3.61
C TYR A 25 -12.32 5.60 -3.97
N GLU A 26 -13.35 6.36 -4.31
CA GLU A 26 -14.69 5.86 -4.64
C GLU A 26 -14.84 5.66 -6.16
N THR A 27 -13.80 5.10 -6.81
CA THR A 27 -13.83 4.76 -8.24
C THR A 27 -14.37 3.35 -8.46
N THR A 28 -14.66 2.97 -9.70
CA THR A 28 -15.16 1.62 -10.05
C THR A 28 -14.06 0.71 -10.62
N HIS A 29 -12.79 1.01 -10.35
CA HIS A 29 -11.66 0.34 -11.02
C HIS A 29 -11.54 -1.15 -10.68
N SER A 30 -12.05 -1.59 -9.52
CA SER A 30 -12.03 -3.00 -9.17
C SER A 30 -13.09 -3.83 -9.89
N GLY A 31 -13.99 -3.23 -10.68
CA GLY A 31 -15.05 -3.97 -11.36
C GLY A 31 -16.00 -4.75 -10.42
N GLY A 32 -16.13 -4.32 -9.15
CA GLY A 32 -16.95 -4.94 -8.13
C GLY A 32 -16.21 -5.92 -7.22
N GLU A 33 -14.92 -6.16 -7.47
CA GLU A 33 -14.08 -7.05 -6.66
C GLU A 33 -13.85 -6.57 -5.22
N CYS A 34 -13.81 -5.25 -5.01
CA CYS A 34 -13.70 -4.57 -3.70
C CYS A 34 -12.66 -5.19 -2.74
N GLY A 35 -11.52 -5.62 -3.29
CA GLY A 35 -10.39 -6.22 -2.56
C GLY A 35 -10.43 -7.75 -2.53
N VAL A 36 -11.63 -8.35 -2.51
CA VAL A 36 -11.84 -9.76 -2.10
C VAL A 36 -10.92 -10.75 -2.81
N PRO A 37 -10.75 -10.73 -4.15
CA PRO A 37 -9.85 -11.67 -4.82
C PRO A 37 -8.39 -11.49 -4.42
N ALA A 38 -7.90 -10.24 -4.36
CA ALA A 38 -6.52 -9.97 -3.98
C ALA A 38 -6.23 -10.50 -2.56
N GLU A 39 -7.10 -10.20 -1.59
CA GLU A 39 -6.89 -10.57 -0.17
C GLU A 39 -7.09 -12.05 0.10
N THR A 40 -7.79 -12.76 -0.78
CA THR A 40 -8.03 -14.20 -0.63
C THR A 40 -6.96 -15.03 -1.34
N MET A 41 -6.61 -14.66 -2.58
CA MET A 41 -5.75 -15.45 -3.45
C MET A 41 -4.27 -15.35 -3.07
N PHE A 42 -3.85 -14.19 -2.57
CA PHE A 42 -2.48 -13.95 -2.14
C PHE A 42 -2.39 -13.81 -0.62
N TYR A 43 -1.32 -14.37 -0.07
CA TYR A 43 -1.02 -14.24 1.35
C TYR A 43 0.03 -13.16 1.55
N VAL A 44 -0.27 -12.23 2.45
CA VAL A 44 0.70 -11.30 3.03
C VAL A 44 0.65 -11.44 4.56
N PRO A 45 1.77 -11.25 5.27
CA PRO A 45 1.82 -11.33 6.73
C PRO A 45 1.25 -10.06 7.37
N ALA A 46 -0.04 -9.80 7.17
CA ALA A 46 -0.75 -8.63 7.68
C ALA A 46 -1.62 -8.94 8.90
N GLU A 47 -1.68 -8.03 9.88
CA GLU A 47 -2.54 -8.17 11.07
C GLU A 47 -4.03 -8.26 10.68
N ASN A 48 -4.43 -7.50 9.68
CA ASN A 48 -5.73 -7.61 9.03
C ASN A 48 -5.50 -7.68 7.51
N ARG A 49 -5.82 -8.81 6.86
CA ARG A 49 -5.63 -8.98 5.42
C ARG A 49 -6.51 -8.08 4.55
N ALA A 50 -7.62 -7.56 5.07
CA ALA A 50 -8.46 -6.57 4.39
C ALA A 50 -7.86 -5.15 4.38
N LYS A 51 -6.96 -4.90 5.33
CA LYS A 51 -6.12 -3.70 5.39
C LYS A 51 -4.66 -3.99 4.99
N PHE A 52 -4.38 -5.27 4.79
CA PHE A 52 -3.37 -5.84 3.92
C PHE A 52 -1.92 -5.47 4.34
N CYS A 53 -1.77 -4.95 5.55
CA CYS A 53 -0.55 -4.33 6.05
C CYS A 53 0.49 -5.33 6.59
N GLY A 54 1.48 -5.73 5.78
CA GLY A 54 2.46 -6.75 6.15
C GLY A 54 3.88 -6.24 6.39
N LYS A 55 4.51 -6.67 7.49
CA LYS A 55 5.97 -6.53 7.66
C LYS A 55 6.66 -7.65 6.86
N SER A 56 7.42 -7.32 5.83
CA SER A 56 8.33 -8.28 5.20
C SER A 56 9.74 -8.05 5.74
N LEU A 57 10.14 -8.83 6.75
CA LEU A 57 11.53 -8.85 7.22
C LEU A 57 12.35 -9.70 6.26
N HIS A 58 13.18 -9.05 5.45
CA HIS A 58 14.36 -9.68 4.88
C HIS A 58 15.55 -9.36 5.77
N LEU A 59 16.54 -10.27 5.86
CA LEU A 59 17.67 -10.23 6.79
C LEU A 59 18.40 -8.87 6.85
N PHE A 60 18.30 -8.05 5.78
CA PHE A 60 18.94 -6.74 5.64
C PHE A 60 17.98 -5.58 5.28
N ALA A 61 16.68 -5.84 5.12
CA ALA A 61 15.72 -4.82 4.69
C ALA A 61 14.34 -5.00 5.34
N ILE A 62 13.74 -3.89 5.75
CA ILE A 62 12.30 -3.82 6.03
C ILE A 62 11.64 -3.21 4.81
N GLY A 63 10.82 -4.01 4.14
CA GLY A 63 9.88 -3.53 3.13
C GLY A 63 8.50 -3.44 3.75
N THR A 64 7.90 -2.25 3.73
CA THR A 64 6.51 -2.06 4.11
C THR A 64 5.69 -1.73 2.88
N VAL A 65 4.63 -2.51 2.67
CA VAL A 65 3.71 -2.36 1.56
C VAL A 65 2.47 -1.65 2.08
N PHE A 66 2.19 -0.47 1.51
CA PHE A 66 1.09 0.39 1.93
C PHE A 66 -0.01 0.45 0.88
N TYR A 67 -1.24 0.66 1.36
CA TYR A 67 -2.44 0.60 0.55
C TYR A 67 -2.92 2.00 0.28
N THR A 68 -2.63 2.44 -0.92
CA THR A 68 -3.06 3.75 -1.39
C THR A 68 -4.56 3.84 -1.59
N GLU A 69 -5.29 2.74 -1.46
CA GLU A 69 -6.75 2.76 -1.53
C GLU A 69 -7.42 2.90 -0.16
N HIS A 70 -6.64 3.09 0.91
CA HIS A 70 -7.10 3.44 2.26
C HIS A 70 -6.44 4.74 2.72
N ASP A 71 -7.07 5.51 3.61
CA ASP A 71 -6.55 6.80 4.05
C ASP A 71 -5.17 6.68 4.72
N TRP A 72 -4.13 7.33 4.17
CA TRP A 72 -2.75 7.34 4.68
C TRP A 72 -2.36 8.64 5.40
N ARG A 73 -3.27 9.61 5.52
CA ARG A 73 -2.97 10.93 6.11
C ARG A 73 -2.71 10.84 7.60
N GLU A 74 -2.04 11.86 8.14
CA GLU A 74 -1.72 11.95 9.56
C GLU A 74 -2.96 11.73 10.45
N GLY A 75 -2.80 10.89 11.48
CA GLY A 75 -3.88 10.49 12.38
C GLY A 75 -4.73 9.30 11.90
N SER A 76 -4.57 8.84 10.66
CA SER A 76 -5.22 7.61 10.20
C SER A 76 -4.61 6.36 10.83
N GLU A 77 -5.35 5.25 10.81
CA GLU A 77 -4.85 3.95 11.25
C GLU A 77 -3.62 3.52 10.42
N GLN A 78 -3.64 3.75 9.10
CA GLN A 78 -2.53 3.41 8.22
C GLN A 78 -1.31 4.28 8.51
N HIS A 79 -1.48 5.58 8.80
CA HIS A 79 -0.38 6.45 9.20
C HIS A 79 0.29 5.99 10.49
N ASN A 80 -0.49 5.72 11.54
CA ASN A 80 0.04 5.24 12.81
C ASN A 80 0.80 3.90 12.65
N PHE A 81 0.30 3.03 11.77
CA PHE A 81 1.00 1.81 11.42
C PHE A 81 2.32 2.08 10.67
N ILE A 82 2.32 2.99 9.67
CA ILE A 82 3.53 3.40 8.93
C ILE A 82 4.60 3.83 9.93
N GLU A 83 4.27 4.77 10.82
CA GLU A 83 5.18 5.27 11.85
C GLU A 83 5.73 4.13 12.72
N HIS A 84 4.84 3.29 13.26
CA HIS A 84 5.24 2.16 14.09
C HIS A 84 6.18 1.19 13.33
N CYS A 85 5.89 0.88 12.08
CA CYS A 85 6.70 -0.03 11.28
C CYS A 85 8.10 0.54 11.02
N LEU A 86 8.19 1.79 10.57
CA LEU A 86 9.47 2.45 10.29
C LEU A 86 10.29 2.65 11.57
N ALA A 87 9.65 2.98 12.68
CA ALA A 87 10.31 3.15 14.00
C ALA A 87 10.81 1.82 14.59
N SER A 88 10.20 0.69 14.26
CA SER A 88 10.61 -0.63 14.75
C SER A 88 11.90 -1.18 14.11
N ALA A 89 12.46 -0.49 13.11
CA ALA A 89 13.63 -0.93 12.37
C ALA A 89 14.95 -0.75 13.16
N GLU A 90 15.69 -1.83 13.39
CA GLU A 90 17.04 -1.74 13.96
C GLU A 90 18.07 -1.44 12.86
N ARG A 91 18.30 -0.14 12.59
CA ARG A 91 19.08 0.33 11.44
C ARG A 91 20.53 -0.16 11.37
N GLN A 92 21.12 -0.59 12.48
CA GLN A 92 22.45 -1.21 12.51
C GLN A 92 22.46 -2.62 11.90
N LYS A 93 21.35 -3.36 12.02
CA LYS A 93 21.18 -4.71 11.44
C LYS A 93 20.46 -4.67 10.10
N GLN A 94 19.49 -3.75 9.95
CA GLN A 94 18.67 -3.56 8.76
C GLN A 94 18.85 -2.12 8.24
N PRO A 95 19.97 -1.84 7.53
CA PRO A 95 20.30 -0.48 7.11
C PRO A 95 19.35 0.04 6.03
N TRP A 96 18.76 -0.86 5.23
CA TRP A 96 17.88 -0.50 4.13
C TRP A 96 16.42 -0.48 4.57
N LEU A 97 15.81 0.69 4.47
CA LEU A 97 14.39 0.90 4.72
C LEU A 97 13.73 1.25 3.39
N ILE A 98 12.76 0.45 2.96
CA ILE A 98 12.12 0.59 1.65
C ILE A 98 10.62 0.84 1.88
N PHE A 99 10.15 1.96 1.34
CA PHE A 99 8.74 2.31 1.29
C PHE A 99 8.19 1.94 -0.09
N ALA A 100 7.12 1.16 -0.14
CA ALA A 100 6.45 0.77 -1.38
C ALA A 100 4.93 1.02 -1.27
N ALA A 101 4.37 1.64 -2.31
CA ALA A 101 2.97 1.98 -2.42
C ALA A 101 2.54 1.89 -3.90
N HIS A 102 1.26 1.64 -4.16
CA HIS A 102 0.74 1.52 -5.51
C HIS A 102 0.59 2.88 -6.20
N ARG A 103 -0.27 3.76 -5.66
CA ARG A 103 -0.35 5.15 -6.12
C ARG A 103 0.88 5.96 -5.72
N VAL A 104 1.11 7.06 -6.44
CA VAL A 104 2.29 7.91 -6.24
C VAL A 104 2.11 8.83 -5.03
N LEU A 105 2.62 8.40 -3.88
CA LEU A 105 2.70 9.23 -2.66
C LEU A 105 3.99 10.07 -2.57
N GLY A 106 4.86 9.96 -3.58
CA GLY A 106 6.13 10.68 -3.66
C GLY A 106 6.08 11.74 -4.75
N TYR A 107 6.76 11.50 -5.88
CA TYR A 107 6.81 12.45 -6.98
C TYR A 107 6.68 11.73 -8.32
N SER A 108 5.92 12.30 -9.25
CA SER A 108 5.75 11.83 -10.61
C SER A 108 5.53 13.00 -11.57
N SER A 109 6.15 12.90 -12.74
CA SER A 109 5.93 13.82 -13.87
C SER A 109 4.89 13.26 -14.85
N TYR A 110 4.09 12.27 -14.45
CA TYR A 110 3.06 11.70 -15.29
C TYR A 110 2.01 12.76 -15.66
N ASN A 111 1.60 12.75 -16.93
CA ASN A 111 0.76 13.80 -17.50
C ASN A 111 -0.59 13.93 -16.79
N TRP A 112 -1.17 12.84 -16.28
CA TRP A 112 -2.44 12.87 -15.57
C TRP A 112 -2.38 13.75 -14.32
N TYR A 113 -1.37 13.56 -13.46
CA TYR A 113 -1.18 14.43 -12.30
C TYR A 113 -0.92 15.88 -12.73
N GLY A 114 -0.15 16.09 -13.79
CA GLY A 114 0.10 17.42 -14.34
C GLY A 114 -1.17 18.14 -14.82
N LEU A 115 -2.13 17.42 -15.41
CA LEU A 115 -3.43 17.97 -15.81
C LEU A 115 -4.29 18.37 -14.61
N GLU A 116 -4.12 17.70 -13.47
CA GLU A 116 -4.78 18.02 -12.20
C GLU A 116 -4.00 19.08 -11.37
N GLY A 117 -2.87 19.58 -11.87
CA GLY A 117 -2.03 20.55 -11.15
C GLY A 117 -1.29 19.93 -9.95
N SER A 118 -0.95 18.65 -10.04
CA SER A 118 -0.23 17.89 -9.01
C SER A 118 1.01 17.18 -9.58
N PHE A 119 1.90 16.76 -8.68
CA PHE A 119 3.04 15.88 -8.98
C PHE A 119 2.98 14.58 -8.17
N GLU A 120 1.86 14.33 -7.50
CA GLU A 120 1.61 13.21 -6.59
C GLU A 120 0.09 13.01 -6.42
N GLU A 121 -0.32 11.99 -5.67
CA GLU A 121 -1.73 11.79 -5.32
C GLU A 121 -2.33 13.02 -4.61
N PRO A 122 -3.29 13.73 -5.23
CA PRO A 122 -3.76 15.02 -4.74
C PRO A 122 -4.56 14.92 -3.43
N MET A 123 -5.09 13.72 -3.12
CA MET A 123 -5.89 13.45 -1.94
C MET A 123 -5.06 13.34 -0.64
N GLY A 124 -3.73 13.36 -0.74
CA GLY A 124 -2.82 13.30 0.41
C GLY A 124 -2.55 14.64 1.11
N ARG A 125 -3.14 15.74 0.63
CA ARG A 125 -2.97 17.10 1.18
C ARG A 125 -3.84 17.37 2.41
#